data_AF-A0A2V4HL08-F1
#
_entry.id   AF-A0A2V4HL08-F1
#
_cell.length_a   1.000
_cell.length_b   1.000
_cell.length_c   1.000
_cell.angle_alpha   90.00
_cell.angle_beta   90.00
_cell.angle_gamma   90.00
#
_symmetry.space_group_name_H-M   'P 1'
#
loop_
_entity.id
_entity.type
_entity.pdbx_description
1 polymer ?
#
loop_
_entity_poly.entity_id
_entity_poly.type
_entity_poly.pdbx_seq_one_letter_code
_entity_poly.pdbx_strand_id
1 'polypeptide(L)'
;MASLGTTCAFHGVPLMAHGGNNFYENGRRLYEGRTDVVGPVRKLYQEAAKSVGYGEREGNMAYYSADLVFSGRALTQRVPKKGAWRLYRYLEADRERKFKQLGKRGLWFEFGSSASTLEQLSSESKK
;
A
#
# COMPACT_ATOMS: atom_id res chain seq x y z
N MET A 1 -7.66 -22.54 5.90
CA MET A 1 -7.38 -21.84 7.17
C MET A 1 -6.04 -21.16 7.06
N ALA A 2 -5.99 -19.83 6.87
CA ALA A 2 -4.75 -19.08 6.96
C ALA A 2 -4.49 -18.79 8.45
N SER A 3 -3.34 -19.21 9.00
CA SER A 3 -2.95 -18.78 10.34
C SER A 3 -2.70 -17.27 10.36
N LEU A 4 -2.78 -16.65 11.55
CA LEU A 4 -2.40 -15.24 11.74
C LEU A 4 -1.01 -14.93 11.16
N GLY A 5 -0.08 -15.89 11.21
CA GLY A 5 1.26 -15.77 10.63
C GLY A 5 1.26 -15.71 9.10
N THR A 6 0.53 -16.59 8.43
CA THR A 6 0.45 -16.58 6.95
C THR A 6 -0.21 -15.30 6.43
N THR A 7 -1.22 -14.78 7.13
CA THR A 7 -1.86 -13.51 6.74
C THR A 7 -0.89 -12.34 6.85
N CYS A 8 -0.04 -12.32 7.88
CA CYS A 8 1.02 -11.32 8.02
C CYS A 8 2.04 -11.43 6.86
N ALA A 9 2.47 -12.63 6.51
CA ALA A 9 3.42 -12.85 5.42
C ALA A 9 2.88 -12.39 4.05
N PHE A 10 1.63 -12.74 3.72
CA PHE A 10 1.06 -12.45 2.39
C PHE A 10 0.39 -11.08 2.25
N HIS A 11 -0.09 -10.48 3.34
CA HIS A 11 -0.72 -9.15 3.29
C HIS A 11 0.08 -8.09 4.04
N GLY A 12 0.62 -8.42 5.21
CA GLY A 12 1.35 -7.48 6.05
C GLY A 12 2.68 -7.07 5.44
N VAL A 13 3.52 -8.04 5.08
CA VAL A 13 4.85 -7.77 4.51
C VAL A 13 4.76 -6.96 3.20
N PRO A 14 3.93 -7.34 2.21
CA PRO A 14 3.80 -6.52 1.00
C PRO A 14 3.28 -5.10 1.28
N LEU A 15 2.28 -4.95 2.15
CA LEU A 15 1.75 -3.62 2.52
C LEU A 15 2.84 -2.73 3.15
N MET A 16 3.63 -3.29 4.08
CA MET A 16 4.74 -2.56 4.70
C MET A 16 5.84 -2.24 3.69
N ALA A 17 6.16 -3.17 2.79
CA ALA A 17 7.17 -2.97 1.76
C ALA A 17 6.77 -1.85 0.79
N HIS A 18 5.52 -1.85 0.30
CA HIS A 18 4.99 -0.79 -0.56
C HIS A 18 4.95 0.56 0.17
N GLY A 19 4.44 0.61 1.40
CA GLY A 19 4.42 1.84 2.21
C GLY A 19 5.83 2.39 2.48
N GLY A 20 6.78 1.52 2.82
CA GLY A 20 8.18 1.88 3.02
C GLY A 20 8.86 2.38 1.73
N ASN A 21 8.57 1.72 0.60
CA ASN A 21 9.09 2.13 -0.70
C ASN A 21 8.54 3.50 -1.10
N ASN A 22 7.24 3.75 -0.94
CA ASN A 22 6.63 5.05 -1.20
C ASN A 22 7.22 6.14 -0.30
N PHE A 23 7.44 5.87 0.99
CA PHE A 23 8.08 6.83 1.88
C PHE A 23 9.52 7.14 1.43
N TYR A 24 10.30 6.11 1.09
CA TYR A 24 11.66 6.25 0.59
C TYR A 24 11.71 7.07 -0.71
N GLU A 25 10.90 6.71 -1.70
CA GLU A 25 10.90 7.40 -2.99
C GLU A 25 10.48 8.86 -2.85
N ASN A 26 9.37 9.13 -2.15
CA ASN A 26 8.91 10.51 -1.94
C ASN A 26 9.89 11.33 -1.10
N GLY A 27 10.48 10.74 -0.06
CA GLY A 27 11.48 11.39 0.78
C GLY A 27 12.74 11.78 -0.02
N ARG A 28 13.26 10.87 -0.83
CA ARG A 28 14.39 11.18 -1.72
C ARG A 28 14.03 12.18 -2.81
N ARG A 29 12.84 12.10 -3.41
CA ARG A 29 12.40 13.11 -4.40
C ARG A 29 12.42 14.52 -3.80
N LEU A 30 11.94 14.66 -2.57
CA LEU A 30 11.93 15.95 -1.87
C LEU A 30 13.35 16.42 -1.52
N TYR A 31 14.21 15.50 -1.07
CA TYR A 31 15.58 15.82 -0.66
C TYR A 31 16.51 16.14 -1.84
N GLU A 32 16.46 15.33 -2.89
CA GLU A 32 17.34 15.45 -4.07
C GLU A 32 16.78 16.39 -5.14
N GLY A 33 15.50 16.78 -5.04
CA GLY A 33 14.82 17.63 -6.02
C GLY A 33 14.62 16.97 -7.38
N ARG A 34 14.69 15.64 -7.46
CA ARG A 34 14.54 14.86 -8.70
C ARG A 34 13.30 13.99 -8.65
N THR A 35 12.75 13.65 -9.82
CA THR A 35 11.50 12.87 -9.93
C THR A 35 11.74 11.41 -10.37
N ASP A 36 12.95 11.07 -10.79
CA ASP A 36 13.37 9.78 -11.36
C ASP A 36 13.79 8.73 -10.31
N VAL A 37 13.59 9.02 -9.03
CA VAL A 37 13.88 8.08 -7.95
C VAL A 37 13.04 6.80 -8.08
N VAL A 38 13.71 5.66 -8.24
CA VAL A 38 13.16 4.29 -8.19
C VAL A 38 13.62 3.60 -6.91
N GLY A 39 12.66 3.15 -6.11
CA GLY A 39 12.90 2.37 -4.91
C GLY A 39 13.03 0.87 -5.17
N PRO A 40 13.54 0.09 -4.20
CA PRO A 40 13.83 -1.32 -4.36
C PRO A 40 12.60 -2.17 -4.67
N VAL A 41 11.42 -1.83 -4.12
CA VAL A 41 10.19 -2.61 -4.37
C VAL A 41 9.70 -2.37 -5.79
N ARG A 42 9.69 -1.12 -6.27
CA ARG A 42 9.32 -0.84 -7.67
C ARG A 42 10.28 -1.48 -8.65
N LYS A 43 11.58 -1.46 -8.35
CA LYS A 43 12.61 -2.14 -9.15
C LYS A 43 12.37 -3.64 -9.25
N LEU A 44 11.99 -4.30 -8.16
CA LEU A 44 11.65 -5.72 -8.18
C LEU A 44 10.49 -6.03 -9.13
N TYR A 45 9.45 -5.18 -9.16
CA TYR A 45 8.35 -5.33 -10.12
C TYR A 45 8.81 -5.15 -11.57
N GLN A 46 9.70 -4.18 -11.83
CA GLN A 46 10.29 -3.99 -13.17
C GLN A 46 11.12 -5.20 -13.60
N GLU A 47 11.96 -5.75 -12.71
CA GLU A 47 12.77 -6.94 -12.99
C GLU A 47 11.89 -8.18 -13.22
N ALA A 48 10.82 -8.34 -12.43
CA ALA A 48 9.85 -9.42 -12.63
C ALA A 48 9.07 -9.27 -13.95
N ALA A 49 8.73 -8.05 -14.37
CA ALA A 49 8.11 -7.81 -15.67
C ALA A 49 9.07 -8.17 -16.82
N LYS A 50 10.34 -7.77 -16.70
CA LYS A 50 11.39 -8.11 -17.69
C LYS A 50 11.62 -9.60 -17.82
N SER A 51 11.61 -10.36 -16.73
CA SER A 51 11.86 -11.80 -16.76
C SER A 51 10.79 -12.58 -17.53
N VAL A 52 9.60 -12.02 -17.69
CA VAL A 52 8.49 -12.59 -18.46
C VAL A 52 8.26 -11.91 -19.82
N GLY A 53 9.20 -11.05 -20.25
CA GLY A 53 9.19 -10.43 -21.59
C GLY A 53 8.48 -9.07 -21.69
N TYR A 54 8.09 -8.46 -20.57
CA TYR A 54 7.55 -7.08 -20.54
C TYR A 54 8.62 -6.03 -20.22
N GLY A 55 8.28 -4.75 -20.37
CA GLY A 55 9.18 -3.64 -20.07
C GLY A 55 9.06 -3.11 -18.63
N GLU A 56 9.83 -2.06 -18.33
CA GLU A 56 9.74 -1.36 -17.03
C GLU A 56 8.37 -0.72 -16.81
N ARG A 57 7.72 -0.28 -17.90
CA ARG A 57 6.41 0.35 -17.87
C ARG A 57 5.36 -0.57 -17.28
N GLU A 58 5.33 -1.83 -17.73
CA GLU A 58 4.41 -2.84 -17.20
C GLU A 58 4.70 -3.16 -15.73
N GLY A 59 5.99 -3.18 -15.34
CA GLY A 59 6.40 -3.32 -13.94
C GLY A 59 5.92 -2.15 -13.07
N ASN A 60 6.04 -0.91 -13.56
CA ASN A 60 5.55 0.29 -12.88
C ASN A 60 4.03 0.24 -12.71
N MET A 61 3.29 -0.09 -13.78
CA MET A 61 1.83 -0.25 -13.75
C MET A 61 1.40 -1.32 -12.73
N ALA A 62 2.09 -2.46 -12.69
CA ALA A 62 1.84 -3.52 -11.73
C ALA A 62 2.14 -3.08 -10.28
N TYR A 63 3.23 -2.34 -10.05
CA TYR A 63 3.57 -1.79 -8.74
C TYR A 63 2.50 -0.82 -8.24
N TYR A 64 2.13 0.19 -9.05
CA TYR A 64 1.17 1.22 -8.65
C TYR A 64 -0.25 0.67 -8.46
N SER A 65 -0.67 -0.26 -9.32
CA SER A 65 -1.97 -0.93 -9.14
C SER A 65 -2.00 -1.78 -7.86
N ALA A 66 -0.93 -2.53 -7.57
CA ALA A 66 -0.81 -3.29 -6.34
C ALA A 66 -0.85 -2.38 -5.09
N ASP A 67 -0.13 -1.27 -5.11
CA ASP A 67 -0.09 -0.28 -4.02
C ASP A 67 -1.48 0.29 -3.71
N LEU A 68 -2.26 0.64 -4.73
CA LEU A 68 -3.65 1.10 -4.57
C LEU A 68 -4.56 0.02 -3.98
N VAL A 69 -4.42 -1.22 -4.44
CA VAL A 69 -5.17 -2.36 -3.88
C VAL A 69 -4.82 -2.58 -2.42
N PHE A 70 -3.53 -2.54 -2.07
CA PHE A 70 -3.07 -2.71 -0.70
C PHE A 70 -3.57 -1.56 0.20
N SER A 71 -3.50 -0.32 -0.26
CA SER A 71 -4.01 0.87 0.45
C SER A 71 -5.52 0.78 0.68
N GLY A 72 -6.29 0.47 -0.37
CA GLY A 72 -7.75 0.29 -0.28
C GLY A 72 -8.14 -0.85 0.67
N ARG A 73 -7.45 -1.99 0.60
CA ARG A 73 -7.66 -3.11 1.53
C ARG A 73 -7.28 -2.73 2.96
N ALA A 74 -6.19 -1.99 3.15
CA ALA A 74 -5.75 -1.56 4.47
C ALA A 74 -6.74 -0.59 5.12
N LEU A 75 -7.36 0.32 4.36
CA LEU A 75 -8.41 1.23 4.84
C LEU A 75 -9.73 0.52 5.14
N THR A 76 -10.09 -0.47 4.33
CA THR A 76 -11.36 -1.19 4.45
C THR A 76 -11.30 -2.39 5.39
N GLN A 77 -10.14 -2.82 5.88
CA GLN A 77 -10.07 -3.95 6.80
C GLN A 77 -10.87 -3.70 8.09
N ARG A 78 -11.40 -4.79 8.67
CA ARG A 78 -12.14 -4.75 9.94
C ARG A 78 -11.17 -4.87 11.11
N VAL A 79 -11.14 -3.86 11.97
CA VAL A 79 -10.32 -3.80 13.19
C VAL A 79 -11.22 -3.76 14.43
N PRO A 80 -10.78 -4.24 15.60
CA PRO A 80 -11.51 -4.09 16.84
C PRO A 80 -11.81 -2.61 17.14
N LYS A 81 -13.03 -2.28 17.56
CA LYS A 81 -13.43 -0.93 17.98
C LYS A 81 -12.53 -0.45 19.11
N LYS A 82 -12.27 0.86 19.17
CA LYS A 82 -11.58 1.47 20.30
C LYS A 82 -12.40 1.22 21.57
N GLY A 83 -11.78 0.62 22.59
CA GLY A 83 -12.45 0.27 23.85
C GLY A 83 -13.27 -1.04 23.83
N ALA A 84 -13.23 -1.82 22.74
CA ALA A 84 -13.87 -3.13 22.72
C ALA A 84 -13.23 -4.09 23.74
N TRP A 85 -14.06 -4.68 24.58
CA TRP A 85 -13.65 -5.72 25.52
C TRP A 85 -13.67 -7.10 24.86
N ARG A 86 -12.68 -7.94 25.22
CA ARG A 86 -12.65 -9.35 24.84
C ARG A 86 -12.91 -10.19 26.08
N LEU A 87 -13.86 -11.13 25.99
CA LEU A 87 -13.99 -12.17 27.02
C LEU A 87 -13.04 -13.34 26.69
N TYR A 88 -13.23 -13.95 25.51
CA TYR A 88 -12.33 -14.97 24.94
C TYR A 88 -11.92 -14.66 23.49
N ARG A 89 -12.79 -14.02 22.70
CA ARG A 89 -12.55 -13.58 21.31
C ARG A 89 -13.38 -12.34 21.00
N TYR A 90 -12.91 -11.51 20.05
CA TYR A 90 -13.71 -10.38 19.54
C TYR A 90 -14.88 -10.88 18.69
N LEU A 91 -16.08 -10.41 18.99
CA LEU A 91 -17.27 -10.67 18.16
C LEU A 91 -17.25 -9.76 16.92
N GLU A 92 -18.07 -10.10 15.92
CA GLU A 92 -18.20 -9.23 14.74
C GLU A 92 -18.78 -7.86 15.10
N ALA A 93 -19.68 -7.82 16.09
CA ALA A 93 -20.23 -6.57 16.63
C ALA A 93 -19.17 -5.65 17.24
N ASP A 94 -18.03 -6.20 17.66
CA ASP A 94 -16.91 -5.46 18.27
C ASP A 94 -15.92 -4.94 17.22
N ARG A 95 -16.15 -5.19 15.94
CA ARG A 95 -15.26 -4.75 14.86
C ARG A 95 -15.90 -3.64 14.03
N GLU A 96 -15.06 -2.77 13.50
CA GLU A 96 -15.46 -1.74 12.55
C GLU A 96 -14.40 -1.55 11.48
N ARG A 97 -14.73 -0.80 10.43
CA ARG A 97 -13.79 -0.52 9.34
C ARG A 97 -12.70 0.44 9.81
N LYS A 98 -11.44 0.19 9.44
CA LYS A 98 -10.28 0.99 9.88
C LYS A 98 -10.41 2.48 9.56
N PHE A 99 -11.01 2.83 8.42
CA PHE A 99 -11.24 4.24 8.06
C PHE A 99 -12.05 5.03 9.11
N LYS A 100 -12.94 4.37 9.88
CA LYS A 100 -13.69 5.01 10.97
C LYS A 100 -12.80 5.39 12.15
N GLN A 101 -11.66 4.71 12.31
CA GLN A 101 -10.72 4.93 13.41
C GLN A 101 -9.55 5.86 13.07
N LEU A 102 -9.27 6.06 11.77
CA LEU A 102 -8.08 6.75 11.26
C LEU A 102 -8.03 8.27 11.55
N GLY A 103 -9.12 8.87 12.00
CA GLY A 103 -9.19 10.31 12.27
C GLY A 103 -8.95 11.16 11.01
N LYS A 104 -9.12 12.49 11.12
CA LYS A 104 -9.01 13.38 9.95
C LYS A 104 -7.61 13.37 9.33
N ARG A 105 -6.56 13.44 10.16
CA ARG A 105 -5.17 13.48 9.69
C ARG A 105 -4.73 12.19 9.00
N GLY A 106 -5.08 11.03 9.56
CA GLY A 106 -4.76 9.74 8.96
C GLY A 106 -5.46 9.54 7.62
N LEU A 107 -6.75 9.91 7.53
CA LEU A 107 -7.48 9.87 6.26
C LEU A 107 -6.87 10.80 5.21
N TRP A 108 -6.51 12.03 5.59
CA TRP A 108 -5.83 12.96 4.69
C TRP A 108 -4.52 12.42 4.13
N PHE A 109 -3.70 11.80 4.99
CA PHE A 109 -2.44 11.20 4.55
C PHE A 109 -2.68 10.05 3.57
N GLU A 110 -3.57 9.10 3.91
CA GLU A 110 -3.88 7.94 3.08
C GLU A 110 -4.46 8.34 1.71
N PHE A 111 -5.36 9.33 1.68
CA PHE A 111 -5.92 9.83 0.41
C PHE A 111 -4.88 10.63 -0.38
N GLY A 112 -4.06 11.45 0.27
CA GLY A 112 -3.00 12.21 -0.39
C GLY A 112 -1.95 11.31 -1.02
N SER A 113 -1.51 10.27 -0.32
CA SER A 113 -0.58 9.28 -0.89
C SER A 113 -1.22 8.46 -2.01
N SER A 114 -2.50 8.05 -1.86
CA SER A 114 -3.19 7.31 -2.91
C SER A 114 -3.41 8.16 -4.18
N ALA A 115 -3.64 9.47 -4.02
CA ALA A 115 -3.79 10.39 -5.15
C ALA A 115 -2.48 10.53 -5.93
N SER A 116 -1.33 10.66 -5.25
CA SER A 116 -0.04 10.72 -5.94
C SER A 116 0.32 9.42 -6.65
N THR A 117 0.01 8.25 -6.06
CA THR A 117 0.15 6.96 -6.75
C THR A 117 -0.76 6.88 -7.99
N LEU A 118 -2.00 7.39 -7.92
CA LEU A 118 -2.91 7.44 -9.08
C LEU A 118 -2.40 8.35 -10.20
N GLU A 119 -1.83 9.50 -9.86
CA GLU A 119 -1.19 10.39 -10.84
C GLU A 119 -0.01 9.71 -11.52
N GLN A 120 0.83 9.00 -10.75
CA GLN A 120 1.95 8.23 -11.29
C GLN A 120 1.46 7.13 -12.23
N LEU A 121 0.45 6.36 -11.82
CA LEU A 121 -0.19 5.34 -12.66
C LEU A 121 -0.78 5.92 -13.95
N SER A 122 -1.47 7.06 -13.86
CA SER A 122 -2.06 7.75 -15.01
C SER A 122 -1.00 8.28 -15.97
N SER A 123 0.10 8.81 -15.44
CA SER A 123 1.23 9.27 -16.25
C SER A 123 1.94 8.12 -16.96
N GLU A 124 2.09 6.98 -16.30
CA GLU A 124 2.73 5.79 -16.86
C GLU A 124 1.83 5.12 -17.92
N SER A 125 0.51 5.16 -17.72
CA SER A 125 -0.46 4.65 -18.69
C SER A 125 -0.50 5.47 -19.99
N LYS A 126 -0.03 6.72 -19.97
CA LYS A 126 0.01 7.62 -21.14
C LYS A 126 1.33 7.57 -21.91
N LYS A 127 2.34 6.86 -21.39
CA LYS A 127 3.59 6.56 -22.09
C LYS A 127 3.38 5.39 -23.04
#